data_AF-A0A7J7MMW8-F1
#
_entry.id   AF-A0A7J7MMW8-F1
#
_cell.length_a   1.000
_cell.length_b   1.000
_cell.length_c   1.000
_cell.angle_alpha   90.00
_cell.angle_beta   90.00
_cell.angle_gamma   90.00
#
_symmetry.space_group_name_H-M   'P 1'
#
loop_
_entity.id
_entity.type
_entity.pdbx_description
1 polymer ?
#
loop_
_entity_poly.entity_id
_entity_poly.type
_entity_poly.pdbx_seq_one_letter_code
_entity_poly.pdbx_strand_id
1 'polypeptide(L)'
;MDDQTKLVGIYGMGGVGKTTLMMEISKKLKETMPFNKAVFATVSQNPDLRGIQTQIAESLGLKIEEQSIPARATKLLARLKQEKSILLMLDDLWMRLELSGRFPRAISTGS
;
A
#
# COMPACT_ATOMS: atom_id res chain seq x y z
N MET A 1 1.58 -1.41 17.42
CA MET A 1 1.90 -1.89 16.06
C MET A 1 3.01 -2.90 16.22
N ASP A 2 2.90 -4.03 15.53
CA ASP A 2 3.87 -5.11 15.61
C ASP A 2 5.21 -4.65 15.01
N ASP A 3 6.34 -4.95 15.67
CA ASP A 3 7.69 -4.53 15.24
C ASP A 3 8.11 -5.13 13.88
N GLN A 4 7.28 -6.00 13.30
CA GLN A 4 7.49 -6.63 12.00
C GLN A 4 6.92 -5.83 10.82
N THR A 5 6.17 -4.75 11.06
CA THR A 5 5.63 -3.91 9.97
C THR A 5 6.63 -2.83 9.57
N LYS A 6 7.15 -2.90 8.35
CA LYS A 6 8.01 -1.86 7.76
C LYS A 6 7.22 -1.01 6.78
N LEU A 7 7.09 0.29 7.07
CA LEU A 7 6.48 1.27 6.18
C LEU A 7 7.59 2.08 5.48
N VAL A 8 7.49 2.22 4.16
CA VAL A 8 8.33 3.12 3.36
C VAL A 8 7.42 4.05 2.59
N GLY A 9 7.66 5.36 2.71
CA GLY A 9 6.93 6.38 1.97
C GLY A 9 7.82 7.07 0.94
N ILE A 10 7.30 7.25 -0.28
CA ILE A 10 7.94 8.04 -1.34
C ILE A 10 7.09 9.29 -1.56
N TYR A 11 7.66 10.48 -1.34
CA TYR A 11 6.99 11.76 -1.54
C TYR A 11 7.85 12.70 -2.37
N GLY A 12 7.23 13.66 -3.07
CA GLY A 12 7.93 14.61 -3.94
C GLY A 12 7.01 15.24 -4.98
N MET A 13 7.52 16.23 -5.73
CA MET A 13 6.76 16.95 -6.76
C MET A 13 6.13 16.01 -7.81
N GLY A 14 5.02 16.44 -8.42
CA GLY A 14 4.40 15.70 -9.52
C GLY A 14 5.37 15.49 -10.70
N GLY A 15 5.24 14.38 -11.42
CA GLY A 15 6.03 14.13 -12.64
C GLY A 15 7.49 13.67 -12.44
N VAL A 16 8.01 13.62 -11.21
CA VAL A 16 9.42 13.24 -10.94
C VAL A 16 9.70 11.72 -11.01
N GLY A 17 8.74 10.90 -11.44
CA GLY A 17 8.94 9.45 -11.58
C GLY A 17 8.79 8.62 -10.29
N LYS A 18 8.09 9.13 -9.26
CA LYS A 18 7.87 8.39 -7.99
C LYS A 18 7.25 7.01 -8.20
N THR A 19 6.21 6.93 -9.03
CA THR A 19 5.55 5.67 -9.39
C THR A 19 6.51 4.72 -10.10
N THR A 20 7.38 5.24 -10.97
CA THR A 20 8.45 4.46 -11.63
C THR A 20 9.43 3.88 -10.61
N LEU A 21 9.88 4.67 -9.64
CA LEU A 21 10.76 4.21 -8.57
C LEU A 21 10.08 3.13 -7.71
N MET A 22 8.80 3.31 -7.37
CA MET A 22 8.01 2.30 -6.65
C MET A 22 7.96 0.97 -7.43
N MET A 23 7.77 1.02 -8.75
CA MET A 23 7.78 -0.17 -9.61
C MET A 23 9.14 -0.87 -9.60
N GLU A 24 10.25 -0.13 -9.73
CA GLU A 24 11.60 -0.71 -9.67
C GLU A 24 11.90 -1.35 -8.31
N ILE A 25 11.55 -0.66 -7.21
CA ILE A 25 11.67 -1.21 -5.85
C ILE A 25 10.85 -2.49 -5.73
N SER A 26 9.60 -2.50 -6.24
CA SER A 26 8.73 -3.67 -6.18
C SER A 26 9.32 -4.87 -6.93
N LYS A 27 9.96 -4.65 -8.09
CA LYS A 27 10.63 -5.69 -8.86
C LYS A 27 11.83 -6.26 -8.08
N LYS A 28 12.67 -5.38 -7.53
CA LYS A 28 13.84 -5.80 -6.75
C LYS A 28 13.44 -6.49 -5.44
N LEU A 29 12.36 -6.07 -4.81
CA LEU A 29 11.80 -6.73 -3.64
C LEU A 29 11.30 -8.14 -3.97
N LYS A 30 10.63 -8.35 -5.11
CA LYS A 30 10.25 -9.70 -5.55
C LYS A 30 11.45 -10.63 -5.74
N GLU A 31 12.60 -10.09 -6.16
CA GLU A 31 13.84 -10.87 -6.37
C GLU A 31 14.59 -11.14 -5.05
N THR A 32 14.58 -10.20 -4.11
CA THR A 32 15.42 -10.25 -2.89
C THR A 32 14.67 -10.74 -1.64
N MET A 33 13.36 -10.54 -1.60
CA MET A 33 12.47 -10.92 -0.49
C MET A 33 11.18 -11.49 -1.09
N PRO A 34 11.05 -12.82 -1.21
CA PRO A 34 9.83 -13.41 -1.73
C PRO A 34 8.69 -13.21 -0.73
N PHE A 35 7.93 -12.13 -0.91
CA PHE A 35 6.66 -11.93 -0.23
C PHE A 35 5.66 -12.96 -0.75
N ASN A 36 4.85 -13.54 0.13
CA ASN A 36 3.80 -14.48 -0.29
C ASN A 36 2.77 -13.82 -1.19
N LYS A 37 2.46 -12.54 -0.93
CA LYS A 37 1.56 -11.72 -1.73
C LYS A 37 2.08 -10.31 -1.90
N ALA A 38 1.88 -9.77 -3.10
CA ALA A 38 2.00 -8.35 -3.40
C ALA A 38 0.60 -7.80 -3.69
N VAL A 39 0.26 -6.70 -3.02
CA VAL A 39 -1.04 -6.03 -3.12
C VAL A 39 -0.79 -4.61 -3.60
N PHE A 40 -1.54 -4.18 -4.60
CA PHE A 40 -1.47 -2.82 -5.15
C PHE A 40 -2.85 -2.17 -5.05
N ALA A 41 -2.89 -0.91 -4.62
CA ALA A 41 -4.08 -0.10 -4.70
C ALA A 41 -3.74 1.36 -5.02
N THR A 42 -4.57 2.02 -5.82
CA THR A 42 -4.45 3.44 -6.12
C THR A 42 -5.36 4.24 -5.19
N VAL A 43 -4.82 5.28 -4.56
CA VAL A 43 -5.54 6.11 -3.59
C VAL A 43 -5.61 7.54 -4.08
N SER A 44 -6.50 7.83 -5.03
CA SER A 44 -6.67 9.17 -5.59
C SER A 44 -7.03 10.24 -4.56
N GLN A 45 -6.88 11.52 -4.95
CA GLN A 45 -7.26 12.71 -4.16
C GLN A 45 -8.65 12.66 -3.52
N ASN A 46 -9.64 12.13 -4.24
CA ASN A 46 -10.92 11.77 -3.67
C ASN A 46 -10.98 10.24 -3.54
N PRO A 47 -10.60 9.67 -2.38
CA PRO A 47 -10.42 8.23 -2.27
C PRO A 47 -11.76 7.50 -2.32
N ASP A 48 -11.96 6.67 -3.35
CA ASP A 48 -13.02 5.68 -3.36
C ASP A 48 -12.60 4.49 -2.48
N LEU A 49 -12.98 4.54 -1.20
CA LEU A 49 -12.73 3.46 -0.25
C LEU A 49 -13.28 2.12 -0.74
N ARG A 50 -14.38 2.13 -1.50
CA ARG A 50 -14.96 0.91 -2.03
C ARG A 50 -14.05 0.33 -3.10
N GLY A 51 -13.64 1.14 -4.06
CA GLY A 51 -12.69 0.79 -5.12
C GLY A 51 -11.35 0.30 -4.58
N ILE A 52 -10.77 1.00 -3.60
CA ILE A 52 -9.49 0.61 -2.95
C ILE A 52 -9.60 -0.79 -2.36
N GLN A 53 -10.63 -1.04 -1.55
CA GLN A 53 -10.88 -2.37 -0.96
C GLN A 53 -11.14 -3.45 -2.02
N THR A 54 -11.74 -3.10 -3.17
CA THR A 54 -11.89 -4.02 -4.31
C THR A 54 -10.55 -4.39 -4.92
N GLN A 55 -9.69 -3.41 -5.22
CA GLN A 55 -8.34 -3.65 -5.78
C GLN A 55 -7.48 -4.52 -4.87
N ILE A 56 -7.57 -4.28 -3.55
CA ILE A 56 -6.90 -5.11 -2.54
C ILE A 56 -7.45 -6.54 -2.57
N ALA A 57 -8.77 -6.71 -2.64
CA ALA A 57 -9.41 -8.02 -2.68
C ALA A 57 -9.01 -8.83 -3.93
N GLU A 58 -9.03 -8.18 -5.09
CA GLU A 58 -8.60 -8.76 -6.37
C GLU A 58 -7.15 -9.22 -6.30
N SER A 59 -6.25 -8.38 -5.76
CA SER A 59 -4.84 -8.75 -5.53
C SER A 59 -4.67 -9.97 -4.61
N LEU A 60 -5.58 -10.16 -3.65
CA LEU A 60 -5.59 -11.29 -2.73
C LEU A 60 -6.31 -12.53 -3.28
N GLY A 61 -6.96 -12.43 -4.45
CA GLY A 61 -7.85 -13.46 -4.98
C GLY A 61 -9.08 -13.70 -4.11
N LEU A 62 -9.54 -12.66 -3.40
CA LEU A 62 -10.64 -12.72 -2.45
C LEU A 62 -11.93 -12.16 -3.08
N LYS A 63 -13.01 -12.95 -3.04
CA LYS A 63 -14.35 -12.44 -3.36
C LYS A 63 -14.92 -11.69 -2.15
N ILE A 64 -15.34 -10.45 -2.36
CA ILE A 64 -16.02 -9.61 -1.38
C ILE A 64 -17.47 -9.42 -1.82
N GLU A 65 -18.40 -9.77 -0.95
CA GLU A 65 -19.84 -9.66 -1.17
C GLU A 65 -20.50 -8.67 -0.19
N GLU A 66 -19.73 -8.29 0.83
CA GLU A 66 -20.09 -7.32 1.85
C GLU A 66 -20.35 -5.96 1.21
N GLN A 67 -21.50 -5.36 1.53
CA GLN A 67 -21.91 -4.09 0.95
C GLN A 67 -21.29 -2.89 1.67
N SER A 68 -21.10 -2.99 2.98
CA SER A 68 -20.61 -1.89 3.81
C SER A 68 -19.08 -1.85 3.87
N ILE A 69 -18.52 -0.64 3.81
CA ILE A 69 -17.06 -0.41 3.90
C ILE A 69 -16.44 -1.07 5.14
N PRO A 70 -17.04 -1.01 6.35
CA PRO A 70 -16.46 -1.67 7.52
C PRO A 70 -16.42 -3.20 7.40
N ALA A 71 -17.49 -3.82 6.91
CA ALA A 71 -17.54 -5.29 6.78
C ALA A 71 -16.51 -5.79 5.75
N ARG A 72 -16.36 -5.07 4.64
CA ARG A 72 -15.31 -5.32 3.64
C ARG A 72 -13.91 -5.21 4.24
N ALA A 73 -13.65 -4.17 5.04
CA ALA A 73 -12.37 -3.99 5.73
C ALA A 73 -12.06 -5.15 6.69
N THR A 74 -13.03 -5.58 7.49
CA THR A 74 -12.87 -6.71 8.42
C THR A 74 -12.50 -7.99 7.67
N LYS A 75 -13.15 -8.28 6.56
CA LYS A 75 -12.85 -9.47 5.74
C LYS A 75 -11.48 -9.40 5.09
N LEU A 76 -11.10 -8.24 4.55
CA LEU A 76 -9.76 -8.00 4.04
C LEU A 76 -8.71 -8.23 5.12
N LEU A 77 -8.90 -7.66 6.31
CA LEU A 77 -8.00 -7.86 7.42
C LEU A 77 -7.85 -9.33 7.81
N ALA A 78 -8.95 -10.08 7.87
CA ALA A 78 -8.92 -11.52 8.14
C ALA A 78 -8.12 -12.28 7.07
N ARG A 79 -8.30 -11.96 5.79
CA ARG A 79 -7.56 -12.56 4.67
C ARG A 79 -6.07 -12.20 4.68
N LEU A 80 -5.73 -10.95 5.01
CA LEU A 80 -4.34 -10.47 5.12
C LEU A 80 -3.59 -11.20 6.23
N LYS A 81 -4.24 -11.46 7.38
CA LYS A 81 -3.64 -12.19 8.50
C LYS A 81 -3.31 -13.67 8.19
N GLN A 82 -3.86 -14.23 7.12
CA GLN A 82 -3.55 -15.60 6.70
C GLN A 82 -2.25 -15.69 5.88
N GLU A 83 -1.72 -14.56 5.40
CA GLU A 83 -0.47 -14.54 4.65
C GLU A 83 0.73 -14.42 5.58
N LYS A 84 1.79 -15.15 5.28
CA LYS A 84 3.03 -15.11 6.06
C LYS A 84 3.78 -13.79 5.89
N SER A 85 3.69 -13.18 4.71
CA SER A 85 4.33 -11.90 4.38
C SER A 85 3.59 -11.23 3.23
N ILE A 86 3.35 -9.93 3.35
CA ILE A 86 2.64 -9.14 2.34
C ILE A 86 3.43 -7.88 2.02
N LEU A 87 3.59 -7.58 0.74
CA LEU A 87 4.00 -6.28 0.26
C LEU A 87 2.76 -5.49 -0.15
N LEU A 88 2.40 -4.46 0.61
CA LEU A 88 1.29 -3.55 0.27
C LEU A 88 1.85 -2.27 -0.34
N MET A 89 1.42 -1.95 -1.55
CA MET A 89 1.78 -0.75 -2.29
C MET A 89 0.54 0.11 -2.51
N LEU A 90 0.59 1.32 -1.98
CA LEU A 90 -0.45 2.33 -2.14
C LEU A 90 0.12 3.46 -2.99
N ASP A 91 -0.41 3.64 -4.20
CA ASP A 91 0.02 4.69 -5.12
C ASP A 91 -0.88 5.93 -5.02
N ASP A 92 -0.32 7.09 -5.37
CA ASP A 92 -1.02 8.38 -5.43
C ASP A 92 -1.64 8.86 -4.11
N LEU A 93 -1.06 8.52 -2.94
CA LEU A 93 -1.58 8.95 -1.64
C LEU A 93 -1.65 10.48 -1.48
N TRP A 94 -2.84 11.05 -1.69
CA TRP A 94 -3.17 12.44 -1.37
C TRP A 94 -3.66 12.57 0.07
N MET A 95 -2.83 12.17 1.04
CA MET A 95 -3.11 12.55 2.42
C MET A 95 -2.77 14.04 2.59
N ARG A 96 -3.68 14.80 3.21
CA ARG A 96 -3.28 15.96 4.03
C ARG A 96 -2.35 15.39 5.10
N LEU A 97 -1.05 15.36 4.78
CA LEU A 97 -0.01 14.92 5.69
C LEU A 97 0.14 16.02 6.73
N GLU A 98 -0.70 16.02 7.78
CA GLU A 98 -0.31 16.68 9.02
C GLU A 98 0.87 15.86 9.57
N LEU A 99 2.06 16.32 9.19
CA LEU A 99 3.36 15.77 9.52
C LEU A 99 3.67 16.01 11.01
N SER A 100 2.89 15.40 11.89
CA SER A 100 3.25 15.31 13.32
C SER A 100 3.77 13.91 13.61
N GLY A 101 5.07 13.71 13.44
CA GLY A 101 5.82 12.68 14.17
C GLY A 101 6.35 11.50 13.37
N ARG A 102 7.65 11.58 13.08
CA ARG A 102 8.63 10.47 13.03
C ARG A 102 8.35 9.32 12.06
N PHE A 103 8.62 9.56 10.77
CA PHE A 103 8.82 8.49 9.80
C PHE A 103 10.22 7.85 9.95
N PRO A 104 10.34 6.50 9.98
CA PRO A 104 11.63 5.85 9.81
C PRO A 104 12.09 6.01 8.34
N ARG A 105 13.29 6.58 8.17
CA ARG A 105 14.05 6.75 6.92
C ARG A 105 13.21 7.12 5.68
N ALA A 106 12.94 8.41 5.52
CA ALA A 106 12.64 8.98 4.22
C ALA A 106 13.93 9.03 3.37
N ILE A 107 13.86 8.53 2.13
CA ILE A 107 14.91 8.77 1.13
C ILE A 107 14.58 10.10 0.46
N SER A 108 15.38 11.12 0.79
CA SER A 108 15.32 12.45 0.18
C SER A 108 16.33 12.50 -0.97
N THR A 109 15.86 12.77 -2.18
CA THR A 109 16.73 13.19 -3.28
C THR A 109 16.68 14.71 -3.34
N GLY A 110 17.71 15.38 -2.79
CA GLY A 110 17.93 16.81 -2.95
C GLY A 110 18.44 17.13 -4.35
N SER A 111 18.15 18.34 -4.81
CA SER A 111 18.70 18.97 -6.02
C SER A 111 20.22 19.05 -5.98
#